data_AF-A0A4S1X362-F1
#
_entry.id   AF-A0A4S1X362-F1
#
_cell.length_a   1.000
_cell.length_b   1.000
_cell.length_c   1.000
_cell.angle_alpha   90.00
_cell.angle_beta   90.00
_cell.angle_gamma   90.00
#
_symmetry.space_group_name_H-M   'P 1'
#
loop_
_entity.id
_entity.type
_entity.pdbx_description
1 polymer ?
#
loop_
_entity_poly.entity_id
_entity_poly.type
_entity_poly.pdbx_seq_one_letter_code
_entity_poly.pdbx_strand_id
1 'polypeptide(L)'
;MNLRLYDADGQLMVRTSLESIEVHNDISIRAGLVEPNALPMPFEGMVEVEIVSSENLRFTFPAILAVYESNGCFSSVHSAGRVRNADEVKSRSTSEETNWTCKFVPGEGGRHAVTPFFHYFVGAEPLAGHERIEVNLRDPRGHVVTTRSVDVGHMTPFSSRIFFADEIFDLADVAEGSFLSVKLAAYDVFPRLVVGNYHRGPDFLEVTHSFPLTEFLDFCPVPDPVAAAGTFGSLLTAQTASGLALSVRVFPTNCRGSVEASVDTKRFSDARLAATGERFDMASEPGTPGIEFVLAPEEEMRVLHLRGNEIPSRLNASYRYSVAGTDGRFSTDIATGAKSSVYPPKGRHWGHGCVGGGFESVILFHNNTHTPTATRENVGEIRIVGDGIDRTFPVAVEAESCVALNLASLLDLPDSGEPRFLSWFLSMKVPVGETFWVSYRPDGAIFGEHGF
;
A
#
# COMPACT_ATOMS: atom_id res chain seq x y z
N MET A 1 -16.88 14.87 -11.05
CA MET A 1 -16.31 13.51 -11.07
C MET A 1 -17.25 12.58 -11.81
N ASN A 2 -16.74 11.71 -12.67
CA ASN A 2 -17.53 10.67 -13.33
C ASN A 2 -17.11 9.30 -12.81
N LEU A 3 -18.10 8.45 -12.53
CA LEU A 3 -17.95 7.06 -12.14
C LEU A 3 -18.56 6.20 -13.24
N ARG A 4 -17.77 5.27 -13.77
CA ARG A 4 -18.21 4.35 -14.82
C ARG A 4 -17.90 2.93 -14.38
N LEU A 5 -18.91 2.07 -14.38
CA LEU A 5 -18.78 0.66 -14.02
C LEU A 5 -18.84 -0.15 -15.30
N TYR A 6 -17.75 -0.85 -15.60
CA TYR A 6 -17.63 -1.76 -16.71
C TYR A 6 -17.70 -3.18 -16.19
N ASP A 7 -18.43 -4.09 -16.85
CA ASP A 7 -18.37 -5.51 -16.52
C ASP A 7 -17.02 -6.14 -16.90
N ALA A 8 -16.85 -7.42 -16.59
CA ALA A 8 -15.65 -8.19 -16.90
C ALA A 8 -15.32 -8.23 -18.41
N ASP A 9 -16.31 -8.01 -19.29
CA ASP A 9 -16.15 -7.96 -20.75
C ASP A 9 -16.01 -6.52 -21.29
N GLY A 10 -15.85 -5.54 -20.40
CA GLY A 10 -15.65 -4.13 -20.75
C GLY A 10 -16.90 -3.41 -21.23
N GLN A 11 -18.10 -3.96 -21.01
CA GLN A 11 -19.36 -3.27 -21.32
C GLN A 11 -19.71 -2.29 -20.21
N LEU A 12 -20.00 -1.05 -20.59
CA LEU A 12 -20.46 -0.03 -19.65
C LEU A 12 -21.84 -0.38 -19.11
N MET A 13 -21.92 -0.66 -17.81
CA MET A 13 -23.16 -0.99 -17.12
C MET A 13 -23.82 0.24 -16.49
N VAL A 14 -23.03 1.05 -15.78
CA VAL A 14 -23.53 2.18 -14.98
C VAL A 14 -22.64 3.40 -15.21
N ARG A 15 -23.27 4.57 -15.31
CA ARG A 15 -22.59 5.86 -15.31
C ARG A 15 -23.26 6.80 -14.32
N THR A 16 -22.46 7.29 -13.38
CA THR A 16 -22.87 8.29 -12.40
C THR A 16 -21.94 9.49 -12.50
N SER A 17 -22.49 10.70 -12.40
CA SER A 17 -21.70 11.93 -12.41
C SER A 17 -22.02 12.73 -11.16
N LEU A 18 -20.99 13.17 -10.45
CA LEU A 18 -21.07 14.14 -9.38
C LEU A 18 -20.58 15.50 -9.90
N GLU A 19 -21.42 16.52 -9.75
CA GLU A 19 -21.10 17.88 -10.18
C GLU A 19 -19.99 18.51 -9.34
N SER A 20 -20.04 18.31 -8.01
CA SER A 20 -19.01 18.74 -7.06
C SER A 20 -18.40 17.55 -6.31
N ILE A 21 -17.15 17.71 -5.87
CA ILE A 21 -16.47 16.82 -4.93
C ILE A 21 -16.38 17.60 -3.61
N GLU A 22 -16.93 17.04 -2.55
CA GLU A 22 -16.87 17.64 -1.22
C GLU A 22 -15.51 17.41 -0.56
N VAL A 23 -15.27 17.98 0.63
CA VAL A 23 -14.02 17.72 1.39
C VAL A 23 -13.91 16.25 1.81
N HIS A 24 -15.04 15.63 2.12
CA HIS A 24 -15.16 14.21 2.40
C HIS A 24 -16.26 13.63 1.51
N ASN A 25 -15.95 12.54 0.80
CA ASN A 25 -16.89 11.84 -0.06
C ASN A 25 -16.82 10.36 0.29
N ASP A 26 -17.96 9.77 0.61
CA ASP A 26 -18.15 8.34 0.77
C ASP A 26 -19.17 7.88 -0.27
N ILE A 27 -18.74 7.03 -1.19
CA ILE A 27 -19.51 6.67 -2.38
C ILE A 27 -19.63 5.16 -2.44
N SER A 28 -20.83 4.67 -2.19
CA SER A 28 -21.16 3.27 -2.36
C SER A 28 -21.27 2.91 -3.84
N ILE A 29 -20.35 2.09 -4.34
CA ILE A 29 -20.43 1.50 -5.69
C ILE A 29 -21.67 0.60 -5.81
N ARG A 30 -22.01 -0.14 -4.75
CA ARG A 30 -23.18 -1.03 -4.71
C ARG A 30 -24.50 -0.28 -4.88
N ALA A 31 -24.59 0.96 -4.37
CA ALA A 31 -25.78 1.79 -4.55
C ALA A 31 -26.05 2.12 -6.03
N GLY A 32 -25.02 2.11 -6.88
CA GLY A 32 -25.16 2.25 -8.33
C GLY A 32 -25.58 0.97 -9.06
N LEU A 33 -25.45 -0.21 -8.42
CA LEU A 33 -25.68 -1.54 -8.99
C LEU A 33 -27.02 -2.14 -8.51
N VAL A 34 -28.11 -1.40 -8.75
CA VAL A 34 -29.45 -1.78 -8.31
C VAL A 34 -30.36 -1.97 -9.53
N GLU A 35 -31.00 -3.13 -9.65
CA GLU A 35 -32.03 -3.37 -10.66
C GLU A 35 -33.23 -2.42 -10.49
N PRO A 36 -34.07 -2.18 -11.52
CA PRO A 36 -35.32 -1.43 -11.39
C PRO A 36 -36.27 -1.94 -10.28
N ASN A 37 -36.05 -3.17 -9.78
CA ASN A 37 -36.80 -3.82 -8.71
C ASN A 37 -35.98 -4.06 -7.41
N ALA A 38 -34.99 -3.22 -7.14
CA ALA A 38 -34.26 -3.10 -5.86
C ALA A 38 -33.34 -4.25 -5.42
N LEU A 39 -33.18 -5.32 -6.21
CA LEU A 39 -32.18 -6.36 -5.90
C LEU A 39 -30.78 -5.91 -6.35
N PRO A 40 -29.74 -6.09 -5.53
CA PRO A 40 -28.35 -5.85 -5.94
C PRO A 40 -28.00 -6.75 -7.12
N MET A 41 -27.41 -6.16 -8.16
CA MET A 41 -26.87 -6.92 -9.28
C MET A 41 -25.52 -7.52 -8.89
N PRO A 42 -25.28 -8.83 -9.13
CA PRO A 42 -23.93 -9.35 -9.15
C PRO A 42 -23.08 -8.54 -10.13
N PHE A 43 -21.90 -8.11 -9.70
CA PHE A 43 -20.99 -7.31 -10.50
C PHE A 43 -19.58 -7.86 -10.37
N GLU A 44 -18.98 -8.14 -11.53
CA GLU A 44 -17.58 -8.44 -11.70
C GLU A 44 -17.08 -7.55 -12.83
N GLY A 45 -15.99 -6.82 -12.60
CA GLY A 45 -15.49 -5.84 -13.55
C GLY A 45 -14.69 -4.72 -12.88
N MET A 46 -14.70 -3.54 -13.51
CA MET A 46 -13.87 -2.40 -13.14
C MET A 46 -14.71 -1.17 -12.83
N VAL A 47 -14.27 -0.40 -11.84
CA VAL A 47 -14.73 0.97 -11.58
C VAL A 47 -13.70 1.94 -12.13
N GLU A 48 -14.07 2.72 -13.15
CA GLU A 48 -13.31 3.86 -13.64
C GLU A 48 -13.78 5.14 -12.93
N VAL A 49 -12.83 5.89 -12.36
CA VAL A 49 -13.07 7.19 -11.75
C VAL A 49 -12.34 8.27 -12.55
N GLU A 50 -13.11 9.19 -13.13
CA GLU A 50 -12.59 10.30 -13.92
C GLU A 50 -12.83 11.62 -13.16
N ILE A 51 -11.75 12.33 -12.87
CA ILE A 51 -11.80 13.67 -12.27
C ILE A 51 -11.54 14.68 -13.37
N VAL A 52 -12.53 15.54 -13.61
CA VAL A 52 -12.45 16.66 -14.54
C VAL A 52 -12.42 17.95 -13.74
N SER A 53 -11.48 18.83 -14.07
CA SER A 53 -11.34 20.14 -13.45
C SER A 53 -11.13 21.21 -14.52
N SER A 54 -11.75 22.38 -14.34
CA SER A 54 -11.47 23.57 -15.14
C SER A 54 -10.14 24.22 -14.75
N GLU A 55 -9.54 23.80 -13.64
CA GLU A 55 -8.27 24.28 -13.13
C GLU A 55 -7.18 23.21 -13.18
N ASN A 56 -5.92 23.64 -13.21
CA ASN A 56 -4.78 22.74 -13.13
C ASN A 56 -4.74 22.05 -11.75
N LEU A 57 -4.99 20.74 -11.73
CA LEU A 57 -4.99 19.91 -10.53
C LEU A 57 -3.62 19.83 -9.83
N ARG A 58 -2.52 20.18 -10.52
CA ARG A 58 -1.11 20.10 -10.06
C ARG A 58 -0.61 18.70 -9.72
N PHE A 59 -1.45 17.68 -9.83
CA PHE A 59 -1.08 16.27 -9.76
C PHE A 59 -1.49 15.56 -11.05
N THR A 60 -0.65 14.62 -11.48
CA THR A 60 -0.90 13.81 -12.69
C THR A 60 -1.77 12.59 -12.40
N PHE A 61 -1.87 12.20 -11.12
CA PHE A 61 -2.59 11.01 -10.68
C PHE A 61 -3.20 11.25 -9.30
N PRO A 62 -4.52 11.51 -9.19
CA PRO A 62 -5.19 11.56 -7.89
C PRO A 62 -5.21 10.17 -7.26
N ALA A 63 -4.84 10.07 -5.99
CA ALA A 63 -5.09 8.85 -5.23
C ALA A 63 -6.59 8.74 -4.95
N ILE A 64 -7.22 7.64 -5.38
CA ILE A 64 -8.60 7.28 -5.05
C ILE A 64 -8.56 6.06 -4.15
N LEU A 65 -9.05 6.17 -2.92
CA LEU A 65 -9.09 5.04 -2.00
C LEU A 65 -10.32 4.16 -2.30
N ALA A 66 -10.09 2.88 -2.57
CA ALA A 66 -11.14 1.88 -2.62
C ALA A 66 -11.14 1.07 -1.32
N VAL A 67 -12.31 0.88 -0.73
CA VAL A 67 -12.52 0.00 0.43
C VAL A 67 -13.42 -1.15 -0.01
N TYR A 68 -12.92 -2.38 0.16
CA TYR A 68 -13.62 -3.61 -0.15
C TYR A 68 -14.17 -4.20 1.13
N GLU A 69 -15.44 -4.59 1.12
CA GLU A 69 -16.11 -5.24 2.25
C GLU A 69 -16.49 -6.67 1.89
N SER A 70 -16.19 -7.61 2.78
CA SER A 70 -16.78 -8.95 2.73
C SER A 70 -16.94 -9.52 4.13
N ASN A 71 -18.15 -10.00 4.45
CA ASN A 71 -18.49 -10.62 5.73
C ASN A 71 -18.05 -9.79 6.97
N GLY A 72 -18.16 -8.47 6.88
CA GLY A 72 -17.78 -7.54 7.95
C GLY A 72 -16.26 -7.34 8.11
N CYS A 73 -15.44 -7.89 7.21
CA CYS A 73 -14.03 -7.55 7.05
C CYS A 73 -13.87 -6.47 5.97
N PHE A 74 -12.90 -5.57 6.17
CA PHE A 74 -12.56 -4.54 5.19
C PHE A 74 -11.13 -4.71 4.72
N SER A 75 -10.85 -4.21 3.52
CA SER A 75 -9.54 -4.14 2.89
C SER A 75 -9.47 -2.85 2.10
N SER A 76 -8.29 -2.24 1.97
CA SER A 76 -8.18 -0.97 1.25
C SER A 76 -6.93 -0.89 0.42
N VAL A 77 -7.07 -0.29 -0.76
CA VAL A 77 -5.96 0.09 -1.62
C VAL A 77 -6.34 1.35 -2.35
N HIS A 78 -5.40 2.27 -2.50
CA HIS A 78 -5.61 3.41 -3.39
C HIS A 78 -5.42 3.02 -4.86
N SER A 79 -5.88 3.86 -5.78
CA SER A 79 -5.80 3.63 -7.23
C SER A 79 -4.39 3.21 -7.68
N ALA A 80 -4.30 2.05 -8.36
CA ALA A 80 -3.02 1.49 -8.85
C ALA A 80 -2.76 1.80 -10.32
N GLY A 81 -3.80 1.71 -11.15
CA GLY A 81 -3.73 1.95 -12.58
C GLY A 81 -4.40 3.24 -13.00
N ARG A 82 -4.01 3.76 -14.16
CA ARG A 82 -4.75 4.82 -14.86
C ARG A 82 -4.73 4.57 -16.35
N VAL A 83 -5.86 4.82 -17.00
CA VAL A 83 -5.95 4.92 -18.45
C VAL A 83 -5.37 6.28 -18.86
N ARG A 84 -4.49 6.31 -19.86
CA ARG A 84 -3.91 7.57 -20.34
C ARG A 84 -5.00 8.43 -20.97
N ASN A 85 -4.90 9.74 -20.77
CA ASN A 85 -5.79 10.69 -21.42
C ASN A 85 -5.55 10.68 -22.93
N ALA A 86 -6.55 11.12 -23.68
CA ALA A 86 -6.48 11.15 -25.15
C ALA A 86 -5.36 12.05 -25.71
N ASP A 87 -4.92 13.05 -24.94
CA ASP A 87 -3.86 13.99 -25.30
C ASP A 87 -2.45 13.53 -24.92
N GLU A 88 -2.33 12.39 -24.22
CA GLU A 88 -1.04 11.86 -23.81
C GLU A 88 -0.39 11.00 -24.90
N VAL A 89 0.95 11.03 -24.94
CA VAL A 89 1.70 10.12 -25.81
C VAL A 89 1.45 8.69 -25.36
N LYS A 90 0.90 7.86 -26.25
CA LYS A 90 0.71 6.41 -26.05
C LYS A 90 1.86 5.66 -26.69
N SER A 91 2.59 4.88 -25.90
CA SER A 91 3.73 4.09 -26.38
C SER A 91 3.69 2.72 -25.73
N ARG A 92 3.99 1.70 -26.54
CA ARG A 92 4.01 0.32 -26.06
C ARG A 92 5.31 0.10 -25.29
N SER A 93 5.18 -0.27 -24.04
CA SER A 93 6.26 -0.70 -23.17
C SER A 93 5.92 -2.05 -22.55
N THR A 94 6.89 -2.64 -21.87
CA THR A 94 6.70 -3.81 -21.02
C THR A 94 7.08 -3.40 -19.61
N SER A 95 6.23 -3.76 -18.64
CA SER A 95 6.54 -3.64 -17.22
C SER A 95 6.57 -5.03 -16.61
N GLU A 96 7.39 -5.21 -15.60
CA GLU A 96 7.30 -6.35 -14.70
C GLU A 96 6.99 -5.82 -13.30
N GLU A 97 5.90 -6.32 -12.72
CA GLU A 97 5.37 -5.92 -11.43
C GLU A 97 5.59 -7.06 -10.43
N THR A 98 6.10 -6.76 -9.23
CA THR A 98 6.61 -7.76 -8.29
C THR A 98 6.51 -7.29 -6.83
N ASN A 99 7.03 -8.09 -5.89
CA ASN A 99 7.37 -7.67 -4.53
C ASN A 99 6.16 -7.32 -3.64
N TRP A 100 5.10 -8.14 -3.70
CA TRP A 100 4.04 -8.11 -2.68
C TRP A 100 4.01 -9.40 -1.87
N THR A 101 3.40 -9.34 -0.69
CA THR A 101 3.29 -10.50 0.18
C THR A 101 2.32 -11.52 -0.40
N CYS A 102 2.80 -12.75 -0.58
CA CYS A 102 2.00 -13.88 -1.05
C CYS A 102 1.82 -14.91 0.08
N LYS A 103 0.57 -15.21 0.43
CA LYS A 103 0.16 -16.23 1.41
C LYS A 103 -0.33 -17.47 0.64
N PHE A 104 0.30 -18.61 0.89
CA PHE A 104 -0.04 -19.90 0.28
C PHE A 104 -0.54 -20.86 1.36
N VAL A 105 -1.82 -20.75 1.74
CA VAL A 105 -2.38 -21.60 2.80
C VAL A 105 -3.10 -22.80 2.15
N PRO A 106 -2.65 -24.05 2.37
CA PRO A 106 -3.32 -25.22 1.80
C PRO A 106 -4.81 -25.29 2.20
N GLY A 107 -5.63 -25.78 1.28
CA GLY A 107 -7.06 -26.00 1.51
C GLY A 107 -7.50 -27.39 1.06
N GLU A 108 -8.81 -27.58 0.92
CA GLU A 108 -9.42 -28.83 0.49
C GLU A 108 -9.59 -28.90 -1.04
N GLY A 109 -9.69 -30.11 -1.59
CA GLY A 109 -10.05 -30.31 -3.00
C GLY A 109 -9.00 -29.80 -4.01
N GLY A 110 -7.73 -29.68 -3.60
CA GLY A 110 -6.65 -29.21 -4.46
C GLY A 110 -6.63 -27.69 -4.67
N ARG A 111 -7.40 -26.93 -3.88
CA ARG A 111 -7.34 -25.46 -3.87
C ARG A 111 -6.73 -24.96 -2.57
N HIS A 112 -6.09 -23.80 -2.64
CA HIS A 112 -5.57 -23.13 -1.43
C HIS A 112 -6.69 -22.39 -0.71
N ALA A 113 -6.72 -22.48 0.62
CA ALA A 113 -7.62 -21.71 1.47
C ALA A 113 -7.31 -20.20 1.41
N VAL A 114 -6.03 -19.85 1.21
CA VAL A 114 -5.56 -18.50 0.88
C VAL A 114 -4.61 -18.59 -0.31
N THR A 115 -4.90 -17.85 -1.37
CA THR A 115 -4.13 -17.86 -2.63
C THR A 115 -3.78 -16.42 -3.04
N PRO A 116 -2.55 -16.13 -3.50
CA PRO A 116 -2.23 -14.82 -4.04
C PRO A 116 -3.00 -14.54 -5.33
N PHE A 117 -3.25 -13.26 -5.60
CA PHE A 117 -3.86 -12.83 -6.85
C PHE A 117 -3.20 -11.56 -7.40
N PHE A 118 -3.45 -11.31 -8.69
CA PHE A 118 -3.23 -10.00 -9.30
C PHE A 118 -4.43 -9.62 -10.17
N HIS A 119 -4.75 -8.33 -10.22
CA HIS A 119 -5.79 -7.77 -11.06
C HIS A 119 -5.18 -7.17 -12.33
N TYR A 120 -5.75 -7.48 -13.49
CA TYR A 120 -5.36 -6.93 -14.79
C TYR A 120 -6.56 -6.30 -15.47
N PHE A 121 -6.34 -5.16 -16.12
CA PHE A 121 -7.36 -4.45 -16.88
C PHE A 121 -6.80 -3.96 -18.22
N VAL A 122 -7.68 -3.78 -19.18
CA VAL A 122 -7.37 -3.23 -20.50
C VAL A 122 -7.77 -1.75 -20.54
N GLY A 123 -6.93 -0.92 -21.14
CA GLY A 123 -7.22 0.51 -21.36
C GLY A 123 -8.32 0.73 -22.41
N ALA A 124 -8.39 1.95 -22.96
CA ALA A 124 -9.38 2.30 -23.97
C ALA A 124 -9.07 1.69 -25.34
N GLU A 125 -7.80 1.38 -25.59
CA GLU A 125 -7.35 0.73 -26.83
C GLU A 125 -7.33 -0.80 -26.70
N PRO A 126 -7.71 -1.54 -27.75
CA PRO A 126 -7.68 -3.00 -27.73
C PRO A 126 -6.26 -3.55 -27.64
N LEU A 127 -6.13 -4.73 -27.03
CA LEU A 127 -4.89 -5.48 -27.04
C LEU A 127 -4.56 -5.98 -28.45
N ALA A 128 -3.29 -6.30 -28.67
CA ALA A 128 -2.93 -7.09 -29.84
C ALA A 128 -3.51 -8.50 -29.70
N GLY A 129 -4.02 -9.10 -30.78
CA GLY A 129 -4.77 -10.39 -30.73
C GLY A 129 -3.99 -11.63 -30.24
N HIS A 130 -2.72 -11.46 -29.81
CA HIS A 130 -1.88 -12.52 -29.24
C HIS A 130 -1.17 -12.06 -27.96
N GLU A 131 -1.69 -11.05 -27.26
CA GLU A 131 -1.10 -10.54 -26.02
C GLU A 131 -1.11 -11.61 -24.93
N ARG A 132 0.00 -11.74 -24.22
CA ARG A 132 0.13 -12.68 -23.10
C ARG A 132 0.75 -12.00 -21.90
N ILE A 133 0.31 -12.40 -20.72
CA ILE A 133 0.95 -12.04 -19.46
C ILE A 133 1.88 -13.19 -19.09
N GLU A 134 3.13 -12.87 -18.74
CA GLU A 134 4.07 -13.83 -18.16
C GLU A 134 4.03 -13.70 -16.64
N VAL A 135 3.73 -14.79 -15.95
CA VAL A 135 3.66 -14.85 -14.49
C VAL A 135 4.78 -15.75 -14.00
N ASN A 136 5.58 -15.25 -13.07
CA ASN A 136 6.72 -15.93 -12.49
C ASN A 136 6.48 -16.17 -11.00
N LEU A 137 6.62 -17.42 -10.56
CA LEU A 137 6.76 -17.76 -9.15
C LEU A 137 8.23 -17.59 -8.75
N ARG A 138 8.50 -16.80 -7.71
CA ARG A 138 9.84 -16.50 -7.22
C ARG A 138 10.07 -17.06 -5.82
N ASP A 139 11.26 -17.60 -5.58
CA ASP A 139 11.70 -18.04 -4.25
C ASP A 139 11.93 -16.82 -3.34
N PRO A 140 12.16 -17.01 -2.02
CA PRO A 140 12.41 -15.90 -1.09
C PRO A 140 13.64 -15.03 -1.41
N ARG A 141 14.54 -15.53 -2.27
CA ARG A 141 15.73 -14.83 -2.78
C ARG A 141 15.48 -14.13 -4.12
N GLY A 142 14.25 -14.20 -4.62
CA GLY A 142 13.83 -13.59 -5.88
C GLY A 142 14.20 -14.40 -7.13
N HIS A 143 14.72 -15.62 -7.01
CA HIS A 143 14.97 -16.47 -8.18
C HIS A 143 13.65 -16.98 -8.75
N VAL A 144 13.51 -16.97 -10.07
CA VAL A 144 12.35 -17.57 -10.74
C VAL A 144 12.41 -19.10 -10.57
N VAL A 145 11.40 -19.64 -9.89
CA VAL A 145 11.18 -21.08 -9.69
C VAL A 145 10.49 -21.66 -10.91
N THR A 146 9.43 -20.99 -11.38
CA THR A 146 8.70 -21.41 -12.58
C THR A 146 7.98 -20.24 -13.23
N THR A 147 7.78 -20.35 -14.54
CA THR A 147 7.11 -19.34 -15.37
C THR A 147 5.88 -19.95 -16.04
N ARG A 148 4.80 -19.18 -16.11
CA ARG A 148 3.58 -19.52 -16.84
C ARG A 148 3.15 -18.33 -17.68
N SER A 149 2.41 -18.61 -18.74
CA SER A 149 1.89 -17.59 -19.64
C SER A 149 0.38 -17.69 -19.72
N VAL A 150 -0.29 -16.56 -19.48
CA VAL A 150 -1.74 -16.43 -19.55
C VAL A 150 -2.09 -15.65 -20.82
N ASP A 151 -2.99 -16.20 -21.62
CA ASP A 151 -3.49 -15.52 -22.82
C ASP A 151 -4.53 -14.47 -22.43
N VAL A 152 -4.29 -13.22 -22.82
CA VAL A 152 -5.20 -12.09 -22.62
C VAL A 152 -5.58 -11.41 -23.93
N GLY A 153 -5.16 -11.94 -25.09
CA GLY A 153 -5.39 -11.32 -26.40
C GLY A 153 -6.86 -11.23 -26.81
N HIS A 154 -7.75 -11.93 -26.09
CA HIS A 154 -9.20 -11.89 -26.27
C HIS A 154 -9.90 -10.82 -25.43
N MET A 155 -9.20 -10.19 -24.47
CA MET A 155 -9.76 -9.16 -23.61
C MET A 155 -10.01 -7.87 -24.40
N THR A 156 -11.20 -7.31 -24.20
CA THR A 156 -11.71 -6.10 -24.89
C THR A 156 -11.34 -4.82 -24.13
N PRO A 157 -11.43 -3.63 -24.75
CA PRO A 157 -11.25 -2.37 -24.04
C PRO A 157 -12.09 -2.28 -22.77
N PHE A 158 -11.52 -1.72 -21.70
CA PHE A 158 -12.13 -1.60 -20.36
C PHE A 158 -12.52 -2.92 -19.66
N SER A 159 -12.23 -4.08 -20.25
CA SER A 159 -12.38 -5.36 -19.55
C SER A 159 -11.34 -5.51 -18.45
N SER A 160 -11.66 -6.34 -17.46
CA SER A 160 -10.77 -6.61 -16.34
C SER A 160 -10.96 -8.00 -15.77
N ARG A 161 -9.91 -8.57 -15.19
CA ARG A 161 -9.94 -9.90 -14.60
C ARG A 161 -8.99 -10.02 -13.42
N ILE A 162 -9.42 -10.78 -12.40
CA ILE A 162 -8.56 -11.24 -11.31
C ILE A 162 -8.00 -12.62 -11.69
N PHE A 163 -6.69 -12.78 -11.51
CA PHE A 163 -5.98 -14.02 -11.74
C PHE A 163 -5.45 -14.56 -10.41
N PHE A 164 -5.79 -15.80 -10.08
CA PHE A 164 -5.36 -16.47 -8.85
C PHE A 164 -4.15 -17.39 -9.11
N ALA A 165 -3.21 -17.42 -8.19
CA ALA A 165 -1.96 -18.17 -8.36
C ALA A 165 -2.20 -19.68 -8.50
N ASP A 166 -3.15 -20.25 -7.75
CA ASP A 166 -3.53 -21.67 -7.76
C ASP A 166 -4.30 -22.08 -9.02
N GLU A 167 -4.72 -21.13 -9.85
CA GLU A 167 -5.25 -21.39 -11.19
C GLU A 167 -4.15 -21.40 -12.27
N ILE A 168 -2.99 -20.82 -11.96
CA ILE A 168 -1.85 -20.67 -12.89
C ILE A 168 -0.79 -21.73 -12.64
N PHE A 169 -0.53 -22.05 -11.36
CA PHE A 169 0.56 -22.92 -10.93
C PHE A 169 0.05 -24.11 -10.11
N ASP A 170 0.85 -25.17 -10.09
CA ASP A 170 0.76 -26.20 -9.05
C ASP A 170 1.58 -25.72 -7.83
N LEU A 171 0.90 -25.55 -6.70
CA LEU A 171 1.43 -24.84 -5.51
C LEU A 171 1.60 -25.78 -4.30
N ALA A 172 1.82 -27.07 -4.51
CA ALA A 172 1.98 -28.05 -3.43
C ALA A 172 3.22 -27.80 -2.54
N ASP A 173 4.33 -27.34 -3.12
CA ASP A 173 5.64 -27.24 -2.44
C ASP A 173 6.27 -25.83 -2.54
N VAL A 174 5.49 -24.79 -2.22
CA VAL A 174 5.96 -23.40 -2.28
C VAL A 174 6.67 -23.03 -0.98
N ALA A 175 7.93 -22.58 -1.09
CA ALA A 175 8.69 -22.13 0.08
C ALA A 175 8.05 -20.90 0.74
N GLU A 176 8.07 -20.85 2.07
CA GLU A 176 7.64 -19.67 2.83
C GLU A 176 8.42 -18.43 2.40
N GLY A 177 7.73 -17.32 2.20
CA GLY A 177 8.32 -16.09 1.67
C GLY A 177 8.46 -16.06 0.14
N SER A 178 8.02 -17.09 -0.59
CA SER A 178 7.90 -16.98 -2.05
C SER A 178 6.92 -15.87 -2.44
N PHE A 179 7.09 -15.30 -3.62
CA PHE A 179 6.23 -14.23 -4.14
C PHE A 179 6.11 -14.32 -5.66
N LEU A 180 5.24 -13.51 -6.25
CA LEU A 180 5.02 -13.50 -7.69
C LEU A 180 5.66 -12.27 -8.35
N SER A 181 5.98 -12.42 -9.64
CA SER A 181 6.10 -11.28 -10.54
C SER A 181 5.29 -11.48 -11.81
N VAL A 182 4.81 -10.38 -12.38
CA VAL A 182 3.88 -10.35 -13.51
C VAL A 182 4.43 -9.39 -14.55
N LYS A 183 4.85 -9.94 -15.68
CA LYS A 183 5.35 -9.19 -16.82
C LYS A 183 4.25 -9.04 -17.87
N LEU A 184 3.95 -7.79 -18.22
CA LEU A 184 2.82 -7.42 -19.07
C LEU A 184 3.17 -6.24 -19.98
N ALA A 185 2.52 -6.18 -21.14
CA ALA A 185 2.60 -5.00 -21.99
C ALA A 185 1.71 -3.87 -21.47
N ALA A 186 2.23 -2.65 -21.51
CA ALA A 186 1.51 -1.43 -21.21
C ALA A 186 1.52 -0.56 -22.48
N TYR A 187 0.35 -0.11 -22.93
CA TYR A 187 0.24 0.77 -24.11
C TYR A 187 -0.54 2.05 -23.78
N ASP A 188 -1.73 1.86 -23.22
CA ASP A 188 -2.66 2.94 -22.88
C ASP A 188 -2.92 3.05 -21.38
N VAL A 189 -2.10 2.38 -20.58
CA VAL A 189 -2.27 2.28 -19.13
C VAL A 189 -0.96 2.53 -18.39
N PHE A 190 -1.06 3.02 -17.17
CA PHE A 190 0.02 2.90 -16.19
C PHE A 190 -0.10 1.52 -15.49
N PRO A 191 0.93 0.64 -15.56
CA PRO A 191 0.77 -0.79 -15.34
C PRO A 191 0.88 -1.27 -13.89
N ARG A 192 0.81 -0.38 -12.89
CA ARG A 192 0.90 -0.82 -11.49
C ARG A 192 -0.37 -1.60 -11.11
N LEU A 193 -0.18 -2.78 -10.53
CA LEU A 193 -1.25 -3.73 -10.30
C LEU A 193 -1.79 -3.63 -8.87
N VAL A 194 -3.11 -3.78 -8.75
CA VAL A 194 -3.71 -4.21 -7.49
C VAL A 194 -3.46 -5.71 -7.36
N VAL A 195 -2.87 -6.11 -6.24
CA VAL A 195 -2.46 -7.49 -5.95
C VAL A 195 -2.84 -7.82 -4.53
N GLY A 196 -2.64 -9.07 -4.11
CA GLY A 196 -2.78 -9.43 -2.71
C GLY A 196 -3.11 -10.89 -2.51
N ASN A 197 -3.92 -11.18 -1.49
CA ASN A 197 -4.26 -12.54 -1.08
C ASN A 197 -5.78 -12.70 -0.94
N TYR A 198 -6.33 -13.73 -1.60
CA TYR A 198 -7.73 -14.06 -1.53
C TYR A 198 -7.96 -15.17 -0.50
N HIS A 199 -8.76 -14.85 0.52
CA HIS A 199 -9.20 -15.77 1.56
C HIS A 199 -10.53 -16.38 1.15
N ARG A 200 -10.52 -17.65 0.72
CA ARG A 200 -11.71 -18.31 0.15
C ARG A 200 -12.83 -18.48 1.16
N GLY A 201 -12.51 -18.87 2.40
CA GLY A 201 -13.50 -19.10 3.45
C GLY A 201 -14.40 -17.88 3.73
N PRO A 202 -13.82 -16.70 4.01
CA PRO A 202 -14.58 -15.46 4.22
C PRO A 202 -14.87 -14.70 2.92
N ASP A 203 -14.54 -15.24 1.75
CA ASP A 203 -14.67 -14.57 0.44
C ASP A 203 -14.09 -13.13 0.44
N PHE A 204 -12.84 -13.00 0.88
CA PHE A 204 -12.24 -11.71 1.23
C PHE A 204 -10.90 -11.48 0.51
N LEU A 205 -10.74 -10.30 -0.08
CA LEU A 205 -9.50 -9.87 -0.75
C LEU A 205 -8.69 -8.98 0.19
N GLU A 206 -7.56 -9.47 0.68
CA GLU A 206 -6.52 -8.61 1.24
C GLU A 206 -5.77 -7.95 0.10
N VAL A 207 -5.96 -6.64 -0.11
CA VAL A 207 -5.44 -5.93 -1.28
C VAL A 207 -4.22 -5.07 -0.92
N THR A 208 -3.31 -4.92 -1.87
CA THR A 208 -2.14 -4.05 -1.81
C THR A 208 -1.66 -3.74 -3.23
N HIS A 209 -0.50 -3.08 -3.36
CA HIS A 209 0.14 -2.78 -4.64
C HIS A 209 1.33 -3.67 -4.94
N SER A 210 1.53 -3.94 -6.22
CA SER A 210 2.83 -4.36 -6.73
C SER A 210 3.84 -3.20 -6.73
N PHE A 211 5.10 -3.57 -6.93
CA PHE A 211 6.18 -2.66 -7.26
C PHE A 211 6.75 -2.95 -8.65
N PRO A 212 7.12 -1.92 -9.43
CA PRO A 212 7.81 -2.13 -10.69
C PRO A 212 9.22 -2.67 -10.45
N LEU A 213 9.57 -3.71 -11.19
CA LEU A 213 10.93 -4.24 -11.25
C LEU A 213 11.84 -3.22 -11.93
N THR A 214 12.84 -2.73 -11.21
CA THR A 214 13.82 -1.78 -11.74
C THR A 214 15.05 -2.53 -12.25
N GLU A 215 15.41 -2.37 -13.53
CA GLU A 215 16.56 -3.05 -14.14
C GLU A 215 17.83 -2.17 -14.24
N PHE A 216 17.71 -0.86 -13.99
CA PHE A 216 18.84 0.07 -14.03
C PHE A 216 19.46 0.28 -12.64
N LEU A 217 20.76 0.57 -12.61
CA LEU A 217 21.44 1.00 -11.40
C LEU A 217 20.88 2.36 -10.97
N ASP A 218 20.35 2.42 -9.76
CA ASP A 218 19.69 3.60 -9.19
C ASP A 218 20.08 3.69 -7.72
N PHE A 219 21.05 4.54 -7.41
CA PHE A 219 21.58 4.72 -6.06
C PHE A 219 21.16 6.06 -5.47
N CYS A 220 20.93 6.06 -4.15
CA CYS A 220 20.78 7.28 -3.38
C CYS A 220 22.01 8.18 -3.59
N PRO A 221 21.83 9.50 -3.70
CA PRO A 221 22.95 10.42 -3.77
C PRO A 221 23.79 10.31 -2.50
N VAL A 222 25.11 10.32 -2.67
CA VAL A 222 26.05 10.32 -1.55
C VAL A 222 25.93 11.67 -0.83
N PRO A 223 25.67 11.70 0.50
CA PRO A 223 25.63 12.94 1.26
C PRO A 223 26.94 13.74 1.11
N ASP A 224 26.85 15.06 1.04
CA ASP A 224 28.02 15.95 0.99
C ASP A 224 29.00 15.62 2.14
N PRO A 225 30.28 15.34 1.89
CA PRO A 225 31.30 15.05 2.91
C PRO A 225 31.38 16.09 4.04
N VAL A 226 31.06 17.37 3.77
CA VAL A 226 31.06 18.45 4.76
C VAL A 226 29.83 18.38 5.68
N ALA A 227 28.72 17.80 5.20
CA ALA A 227 27.48 17.53 5.95
C ALA A 227 27.36 16.06 6.43
N ALA A 228 28.35 15.20 6.12
CA ALA A 228 28.26 13.74 6.24
C ALA A 228 28.36 13.21 7.68
N ALA A 229 28.87 13.99 8.64
CA ALA A 229 28.99 13.55 10.02
C ALA A 229 27.61 13.40 10.68
N GLY A 230 27.08 12.18 10.68
CA GLY A 230 25.77 11.85 11.27
C GLY A 230 24.60 11.94 10.29
N THR A 231 24.85 12.05 8.98
CA THR A 231 23.81 12.01 7.94
C THR A 231 23.75 10.64 7.29
N PHE A 232 22.54 10.13 7.08
CA PHE A 232 22.26 8.84 6.45
C PHE A 232 21.76 9.03 5.00
N GLY A 233 22.14 8.13 4.09
CA GLY A 233 21.74 8.25 2.68
C GLY A 233 20.28 7.84 2.44
N SER A 234 19.76 6.95 3.28
CA SER A 234 18.38 6.48 3.24
C SER A 234 17.92 5.99 4.61
N LEU A 235 16.61 5.96 4.84
CA LEU A 235 15.98 5.48 6.07
C LEU A 235 14.83 4.52 5.73
N LEU A 236 14.73 3.40 6.42
CA LEU A 236 13.51 2.61 6.48
C LEU A 236 12.94 2.72 7.90
N THR A 237 11.82 3.41 8.02
CA THR A 237 11.18 3.68 9.32
C THR A 237 9.90 2.87 9.44
N ALA A 238 9.71 2.23 10.59
CA ALA A 238 8.54 1.45 10.93
C ALA A 238 8.01 1.90 12.28
N GLN A 239 6.70 2.03 12.40
CA GLN A 239 6.03 2.51 13.61
C GLN A 239 4.73 1.75 13.83
N THR A 240 4.32 1.53 15.07
CA THR A 240 3.09 0.81 15.42
C THR A 240 2.36 1.54 16.55
N ALA A 241 1.17 1.04 16.91
CA ALA A 241 0.42 1.48 18.07
C ALA A 241 0.14 0.31 19.01
N SER A 242 -0.23 0.62 20.24
CA SER A 242 -0.74 -0.39 21.17
C SER A 242 -1.95 -1.10 20.56
N GLY A 243 -1.98 -2.44 20.65
CA GLY A 243 -3.01 -3.27 20.01
C GLY A 243 -2.69 -3.72 18.59
N LEU A 244 -1.58 -3.25 17.98
CA LEU A 244 -1.12 -3.68 16.66
C LEU A 244 0.23 -4.38 16.74
N ALA A 245 0.38 -5.41 15.90
CA ALA A 245 1.67 -6.03 15.60
C ALA A 245 2.11 -5.60 14.20
N LEU A 246 3.42 -5.35 14.02
CA LEU A 246 3.99 -4.94 12.73
C LEU A 246 5.16 -5.84 12.35
N SER A 247 5.06 -6.44 11.16
CA SER A 247 6.17 -7.07 10.47
C SER A 247 6.50 -6.29 9.20
N VAL A 248 7.77 -5.99 8.99
CA VAL A 248 8.25 -5.31 7.79
C VAL A 248 9.09 -6.27 6.97
N ARG A 249 8.74 -6.41 5.70
CA ARG A 249 9.47 -7.23 4.73
C ARG A 249 10.04 -6.34 3.64
N VAL A 250 11.36 -6.29 3.55
CA VAL A 250 12.12 -5.69 2.44
C VAL A 250 12.36 -6.78 1.41
N PHE A 251 11.89 -6.57 0.18
CA PHE A 251 12.05 -7.55 -0.88
C PHE A 251 13.44 -7.49 -1.53
N PRO A 252 13.91 -8.59 -2.15
CA PRO A 252 15.10 -8.55 -3.01
C PRO A 252 14.98 -7.45 -4.06
N THR A 253 16.11 -6.82 -4.38
CA THR A 253 16.22 -5.82 -5.43
C THR A 253 17.23 -6.27 -6.49
N ASN A 254 16.99 -5.83 -7.73
CA ASN A 254 17.89 -6.08 -8.84
C ASN A 254 19.06 -5.09 -8.92
N CYS A 255 19.00 -3.99 -8.14
CA CYS A 255 20.05 -2.98 -8.11
C CYS A 255 21.19 -3.42 -7.19
N ARG A 256 22.27 -3.94 -7.79
CA ARG A 256 23.49 -4.37 -7.07
C ARG A 256 24.04 -3.26 -6.18
N GLY A 257 24.19 -3.51 -4.89
CA GLY A 257 24.75 -2.54 -3.94
C GLY A 257 25.14 -3.16 -2.61
N SER A 258 25.94 -2.41 -1.84
CA SER A 258 26.36 -2.75 -0.49
C SER A 258 25.91 -1.66 0.47
N VAL A 259 25.14 -2.04 1.48
CA VAL A 259 24.53 -1.12 2.44
C VAL A 259 24.84 -1.58 3.85
N GLU A 260 25.45 -0.71 4.65
CA GLU A 260 25.53 -0.91 6.10
C GLU A 260 24.22 -0.38 6.71
N ALA A 261 23.51 -1.23 7.44
CA ALA A 261 22.35 -0.84 8.23
C ALA A 261 22.74 -0.74 9.71
N SER A 262 22.26 0.30 10.37
CA SER A 262 22.28 0.42 11.83
C SER A 262 20.86 0.62 12.36
N VAL A 263 20.55 0.06 13.53
CA VAL A 263 19.18 0.00 14.04
C VAL A 263 19.02 0.87 15.28
N ASP A 264 18.02 1.75 15.22
CA ASP A 264 17.53 2.52 16.34
C ASP A 264 16.08 2.12 16.64
N THR A 265 15.72 2.08 17.93
CA THR A 265 14.37 1.70 18.38
C THR A 265 13.86 2.68 19.42
N LYS A 266 12.55 2.91 19.43
CA LYS A 266 11.83 3.62 20.49
C LYS A 266 10.82 2.64 21.07
N ARG A 267 10.85 2.43 22.38
CA ARG A 267 9.81 1.69 23.09
C ARG A 267 8.65 2.62 23.45
N PHE A 268 7.48 2.05 23.73
CA PHE A 268 6.34 2.81 24.26
C PHE A 268 6.67 3.57 25.56
N SER A 269 7.64 3.08 26.33
CA SER A 269 8.11 3.72 27.57
C SER A 269 9.09 4.87 27.34
N ASP A 270 9.67 4.96 26.14
CA ASP A 270 10.76 5.87 25.85
C ASP A 270 10.22 7.14 25.18
N ALA A 271 10.90 8.27 25.42
CA ALA A 271 10.51 9.54 24.79
C ALA A 271 10.94 9.64 23.32
N ARG A 272 12.04 8.97 22.95
CA ARG A 272 12.73 9.09 21.66
C ARG A 272 13.44 7.80 21.27
N LEU A 273 13.83 7.70 20.00
CA LEU A 273 14.70 6.66 19.47
C LEU A 273 16.02 6.59 20.24
N ALA A 274 16.50 5.36 20.43
CA ALA A 274 17.79 5.05 20.99
C ALA A 274 18.48 3.97 20.14
N ALA A 275 19.79 4.12 19.99
CA ALA A 275 20.62 3.14 19.28
C ALA A 275 20.61 1.80 20.01
N THR A 276 20.35 0.72 19.28
CA THR A 276 20.39 -0.66 19.81
C THR A 276 21.80 -1.22 19.85
N GLY A 277 22.71 -0.66 19.05
CA GLY A 277 24.03 -1.22 18.77
C GLY A 277 24.05 -2.29 17.67
N GLU A 278 22.88 -2.73 17.19
CA GLU A 278 22.76 -3.66 16.07
C GLU A 278 23.22 -3.01 14.76
N ARG A 279 24.05 -3.75 14.03
CA ARG A 279 24.51 -3.40 12.69
C ARG A 279 24.66 -4.65 11.84
N PHE A 280 24.34 -4.54 10.57
CA PHE A 280 24.52 -5.61 9.61
C PHE A 280 24.68 -5.07 8.20
N ASP A 281 25.33 -5.86 7.35
CA ASP A 281 25.42 -5.60 5.92
C ASP A 281 24.18 -6.14 5.22
N MET A 282 23.53 -5.28 4.44
CA MET A 282 22.47 -5.64 3.53
C MET A 282 23.07 -5.68 2.12
N ALA A 283 23.26 -6.90 1.61
CA ALA A 283 23.54 -7.11 0.20
C ALA A 283 22.25 -6.88 -0.58
N SER A 284 22.31 -6.04 -1.61
CA SER A 284 21.18 -5.76 -2.47
C SER A 284 21.53 -6.23 -3.87
N GLU A 285 21.42 -7.52 -4.18
CA GLU A 285 21.70 -8.04 -5.53
C GLU A 285 20.78 -9.22 -5.89
N PRO A 286 20.55 -9.50 -7.19
CA PRO A 286 19.74 -10.65 -7.60
C PRO A 286 20.19 -11.94 -6.90
N GLY A 287 19.25 -12.64 -6.26
CA GLY A 287 19.52 -13.89 -5.56
C GLY A 287 19.91 -13.76 -4.09
N THR A 288 19.98 -12.53 -3.56
CA THR A 288 20.05 -12.29 -2.11
C THR A 288 18.65 -12.37 -1.49
N PRO A 289 18.50 -13.01 -0.32
CA PRO A 289 17.22 -12.99 0.40
C PRO A 289 16.87 -11.55 0.80
N GLY A 290 15.58 -11.26 0.79
CA GLY A 290 15.06 -10.04 1.41
C GLY A 290 15.34 -10.02 2.92
N ILE A 291 15.01 -8.90 3.56
CA ILE A 291 15.09 -8.75 5.01
C ILE A 291 13.68 -8.76 5.57
N GLU A 292 13.47 -9.45 6.68
CA GLU A 292 12.23 -9.41 7.43
C GLU A 292 12.53 -9.15 8.89
N PHE A 293 11.79 -8.23 9.51
CA PHE A 293 11.84 -8.00 10.94
C PHE A 293 10.44 -7.75 11.49
N VAL A 294 10.28 -8.06 12.78
CA VAL A 294 9.04 -7.84 13.53
C VAL A 294 9.36 -6.87 14.66
N LEU A 295 8.52 -5.85 14.85
CA LEU A 295 8.64 -4.98 16.01
C LEU A 295 8.27 -5.78 17.26
N ALA A 296 9.13 -5.72 18.28
CA ALA A 296 8.82 -6.37 19.55
C ALA A 296 7.59 -5.72 20.21
N PRO A 297 6.83 -6.42 21.08
CA PRO A 297 5.62 -5.87 21.70
C PRO A 297 5.81 -4.55 22.46
N GLU A 298 7.01 -4.31 22.97
CA GLU A 298 7.40 -3.06 23.64
C GLU A 298 7.89 -1.97 22.68
N GLU A 299 8.23 -2.31 21.44
CA GLU A 299 8.71 -1.37 20.41
C GLU A 299 7.53 -0.64 19.77
N GLU A 300 7.61 0.69 19.76
CA GLU A 300 6.66 1.56 19.08
C GLU A 300 7.19 1.99 17.72
N MET A 301 8.52 2.13 17.59
CA MET A 301 9.17 2.54 16.34
C MET A 301 10.53 1.90 16.20
N ARG A 302 10.88 1.53 14.97
CA ARG A 302 12.18 1.00 14.57
C ARG A 302 12.64 1.72 13.30
N VAL A 303 13.91 2.13 13.28
CA VAL A 303 14.53 2.80 12.14
C VAL A 303 15.78 2.03 11.73
N LEU A 304 15.82 1.64 10.45
CA LEU A 304 17.04 1.18 9.81
C LEU A 304 17.68 2.38 9.12
N HIS A 305 18.82 2.79 9.65
CA HIS A 305 19.63 3.85 9.11
C HIS A 305 20.63 3.28 8.12
N LEU A 306 20.51 3.67 6.84
CA LEU A 306 21.28 3.09 5.75
C LEU A 306 22.47 3.97 5.35
N ARG A 307 23.66 3.37 5.28
CA ARG A 307 24.92 4.00 4.88
C ARG A 307 25.61 3.22 3.77
N GLY A 308 26.36 3.92 2.95
CA GLY A 308 27.08 3.38 1.80
C GLY A 308 27.07 4.33 0.62
N ASN A 309 27.89 4.03 -0.37
CA ASN A 309 27.94 4.74 -1.65
C ASN A 309 27.07 4.07 -2.74
N GLU A 310 26.50 2.90 -2.45
CA GLU A 310 25.71 2.08 -3.38
C GLU A 310 24.36 1.67 -2.75
N ILE A 311 23.72 2.58 -2.01
CA ILE A 311 22.39 2.31 -1.44
C ILE A 311 21.35 2.40 -2.56
N PRO A 312 20.59 1.34 -2.88
CA PRO A 312 19.54 1.45 -3.88
C PRO A 312 18.51 2.53 -3.53
N SER A 313 18.16 3.38 -4.49
CA SER A 313 17.11 4.42 -4.33
C SER A 313 15.74 3.81 -4.05
N ARG A 314 15.52 2.56 -4.48
CA ARG A 314 14.28 1.82 -4.30
C ARG A 314 14.56 0.52 -3.54
N LEU A 315 14.25 0.54 -2.25
CA LEU A 315 14.17 -0.65 -1.41
C LEU A 315 12.69 -0.86 -1.08
N ASN A 316 12.03 -1.69 -1.89
CA ASN A 316 10.60 -1.95 -1.76
C ASN A 316 10.34 -2.72 -0.47
N ALA A 317 9.42 -2.22 0.34
CA ALA A 317 9.06 -2.80 1.62
C ALA A 317 7.55 -2.89 1.80
N SER A 318 7.12 -4.00 2.38
CA SER A 318 5.76 -4.27 2.79
C SER A 318 5.67 -4.12 4.31
N TYR A 319 4.73 -3.29 4.76
CA TYR A 319 4.45 -3.06 6.18
C TYR A 319 3.15 -3.79 6.51
N ARG A 320 3.30 -4.95 7.17
CA ARG A 320 2.20 -5.85 7.46
C ARG A 320 1.74 -5.64 8.88
N TYR A 321 0.62 -4.94 9.03
CA TYR A 321 -0.04 -4.80 10.32
C TYR A 321 -1.05 -5.93 10.51
N SER A 322 -1.08 -6.46 11.73
CA SER A 322 -2.11 -7.36 12.23
C SER A 322 -2.55 -6.92 13.63
N VAL A 323 -3.70 -7.42 14.08
CA VAL A 323 -4.19 -7.13 15.44
C VAL A 323 -3.41 -7.96 16.44
N ALA A 324 -2.79 -7.31 17.41
CA ALA A 324 -1.98 -7.98 18.43
C ALA A 324 -2.82 -8.96 19.25
N GLY A 325 -2.27 -10.14 19.54
CA GLY A 325 -2.96 -11.18 20.31
C GLY A 325 -3.97 -12.03 19.52
N THR A 326 -4.14 -11.77 18.22
CA THR A 326 -4.88 -12.65 17.31
C THR A 326 -3.95 -13.63 16.59
N ASP A 327 -4.50 -14.56 15.80
CA ASP A 327 -3.72 -15.51 15.00
C ASP A 327 -3.03 -14.85 13.79
N GLY A 328 -3.25 -13.54 13.56
CA GLY A 328 -2.68 -12.81 12.42
C GLY A 328 -3.21 -13.30 11.08
N ARG A 329 -4.36 -13.98 11.07
CA ARG A 329 -5.01 -14.46 9.85
C ARG A 329 -5.17 -13.35 8.83
N PHE A 330 -5.71 -12.21 9.28
CA PHE A 330 -5.86 -11.01 8.48
C PHE A 330 -4.71 -10.04 8.71
N SER A 331 -4.27 -9.40 7.63
CA SER A 331 -3.27 -8.34 7.68
C SER A 331 -3.53 -7.29 6.62
N THR A 332 -3.22 -6.04 6.94
CA THR A 332 -3.10 -5.00 5.91
C THR A 332 -1.64 -4.86 5.49
N ASP A 333 -1.39 -4.89 4.19
CA ASP A 333 -0.05 -4.80 3.61
C ASP A 333 0.12 -3.42 2.96
N ILE A 334 0.84 -2.52 3.64
CA ILE A 334 1.10 -1.16 3.15
C ILE A 334 2.41 -1.18 2.35
N ALA A 335 2.29 -1.03 1.03
CA ALA A 335 3.40 -1.07 0.07
C ALA A 335 4.12 0.29 -0.02
N THR A 336 5.32 0.38 0.57
CA THR A 336 6.20 1.56 0.48
C THR A 336 7.67 1.13 0.38
N GLY A 337 8.61 1.84 0.98
CA GLY A 337 10.03 1.54 0.90
C GLY A 337 10.90 2.58 1.58
N ALA A 338 12.20 2.29 1.63
CA ALA A 338 13.17 3.19 2.23
C ALA A 338 13.19 4.57 1.53
N LYS A 339 13.35 5.64 2.31
CA LYS A 339 13.37 7.02 1.80
C LYS A 339 14.78 7.54 1.73
N SER A 340 15.20 7.89 0.51
CA SER A 340 16.46 8.60 0.26
C SER A 340 16.48 9.98 0.92
N SER A 341 17.66 10.51 1.21
CA SER A 341 17.88 11.87 1.74
C SER A 341 17.38 12.99 0.82
N VAL A 342 17.12 12.67 -0.45
CA VAL A 342 16.51 13.58 -1.43
C VAL A 342 15.02 13.32 -1.67
N TYR A 343 14.39 12.48 -0.84
CA TYR A 343 12.95 12.26 -0.92
C TYR A 343 12.21 13.59 -0.71
N PRO A 344 11.22 13.95 -1.57
CA PRO A 344 10.53 15.22 -1.46
C PRO A 344 9.91 15.42 -0.06
N PRO A 345 10.20 16.54 0.61
CA PRO A 345 9.65 16.80 1.92
C PRO A 345 8.11 16.94 1.87
N LYS A 346 7.40 16.27 2.78
CA LYS A 346 5.94 16.39 2.93
C LYS A 346 5.55 17.01 4.26
N GLY A 347 5.07 18.25 4.22
CA GLY A 347 4.51 18.94 5.39
C GLY A 347 3.00 18.76 5.56
N ARG A 348 2.33 18.18 4.56
CA ARG A 348 0.90 17.91 4.59
C ARG A 348 0.66 16.48 4.12
N HIS A 349 -0.25 15.82 4.80
CA HIS A 349 -0.70 14.46 4.49
C HIS A 349 -2.21 14.40 4.64
N TRP A 350 -2.84 13.49 3.90
CA TRP A 350 -4.24 13.17 4.11
C TRP A 350 -4.49 11.68 3.98
N GLY A 351 -5.62 11.24 4.51
CA GLY A 351 -6.05 9.86 4.39
C GLY A 351 -7.44 9.67 4.95
N HIS A 352 -7.78 8.41 5.24
CA HIS A 352 -9.07 8.02 5.77
C HIS A 352 -8.91 7.19 7.04
N GLY A 353 -10.01 6.94 7.73
CA GLY A 353 -10.10 5.99 8.83
C GLY A 353 -11.54 5.54 9.00
N CYS A 354 -11.72 4.39 9.64
CA CYS A 354 -13.02 3.86 10.02
C CYS A 354 -13.18 3.79 11.53
N VAL A 355 -14.28 4.32 12.05
CA VAL A 355 -14.67 4.23 13.46
C VAL A 355 -16.07 3.63 13.57
N GLY A 356 -16.35 2.93 14.66
CA GLY A 356 -17.66 2.32 14.89
C GLY A 356 -17.80 0.92 14.26
N GLY A 357 -18.83 0.18 14.66
CA GLY A 357 -18.97 -1.23 14.28
C GLY A 357 -17.84 -2.09 14.87
N GLY A 358 -17.36 -1.70 16.04
CA GLY A 358 -16.18 -2.25 16.69
C GLY A 358 -14.83 -1.82 16.09
N PHE A 359 -14.81 -1.03 15.01
CA PHE A 359 -13.55 -0.51 14.45
C PHE A 359 -13.02 0.68 15.25
N GLU A 360 -11.72 0.62 15.52
CA GLU A 360 -10.91 1.75 15.92
C GLU A 360 -9.94 2.10 14.80
N SER A 361 -9.60 3.38 14.68
CA SER A 361 -8.61 3.87 13.72
C SER A 361 -7.48 4.59 14.41
N VAL A 362 -6.25 4.23 14.05
CA VAL A 362 -5.04 4.92 14.47
C VAL A 362 -4.35 5.56 13.28
N ILE A 363 -3.93 6.82 13.43
CA ILE A 363 -3.07 7.53 12.49
C ILE A 363 -1.66 7.56 13.08
N LEU A 364 -0.71 6.99 12.35
CA LEU A 364 0.68 6.82 12.74
C LEU A 364 1.55 7.79 11.94
N PHE A 365 2.34 8.61 12.60
CA PHE A 365 3.30 9.47 11.93
C PHE A 365 4.54 9.69 12.78
N HIS A 366 5.63 10.08 12.13
CA HIS A 366 6.93 10.15 12.78
C HIS A 366 7.74 11.38 12.38
N ASN A 367 8.67 11.74 13.26
CA ASN A 367 9.57 12.87 13.10
C ASN A 367 11.00 12.41 13.36
N ASN A 368 11.56 11.74 12.39
CA ASN A 368 13.00 11.48 12.28
C ASN A 368 13.48 12.00 10.93
N THR A 369 14.77 12.29 10.83
CA THR A 369 15.37 12.78 9.60
C THR A 369 16.64 12.02 9.28
N HIS A 370 17.13 12.22 8.05
CA HIS A 370 18.44 11.69 7.64
C HIS A 370 19.58 12.27 8.48
N THR A 371 19.37 13.33 9.25
CA THR A 371 20.36 13.92 10.17
C THR A 371 19.76 14.00 11.58
N PRO A 372 19.75 12.91 12.37
CA PRO A 372 19.03 12.85 13.65
C PRO A 372 19.38 13.96 14.65
N THR A 373 20.62 14.44 14.63
CA THR A 373 21.09 15.53 15.51
C THR A 373 20.44 16.89 15.18
N ALA A 374 19.97 17.06 13.95
CA ALA A 374 19.28 18.25 13.46
C ALA A 374 17.77 18.21 13.67
N THR A 375 17.19 17.03 13.95
CA THR A 375 15.76 16.87 14.20
C THR A 375 15.35 17.65 15.45
N ARG A 376 14.19 18.31 15.38
CA ARG A 376 13.59 19.12 16.45
C ARG A 376 12.13 18.74 16.61
N GLU A 377 11.54 19.04 17.76
CA GLU A 377 10.10 18.93 17.97
C GLU A 377 9.36 19.62 16.82
N ASN A 378 8.31 18.97 16.34
CA ASN A 378 7.47 19.48 15.28
C ASN A 378 6.03 19.56 15.76
N VAL A 379 5.36 20.66 15.42
CA VAL A 379 3.98 20.92 15.81
C VAL A 379 3.15 21.26 14.59
N GLY A 380 1.86 20.98 14.67
CA GLY A 380 0.93 21.13 13.57
C GLY A 380 -0.51 21.01 14.02
N GLU A 381 -1.36 20.64 13.07
CA GLU A 381 -2.77 20.39 13.30
C GLU A 381 -3.25 19.20 12.46
N ILE A 382 -4.28 18.53 12.96
CA ILE A 382 -5.03 17.52 12.22
C ILE A 382 -6.49 17.96 12.14
N ARG A 383 -7.03 18.06 10.93
CA ARG A 383 -8.46 18.30 10.68
C ARG A 383 -9.12 16.97 10.32
N ILE A 384 -10.26 16.66 10.94
CA ILE A 384 -11.05 15.46 10.69
C ILE A 384 -12.43 15.86 10.19
N VAL A 385 -12.86 15.26 9.08
CA VAL A 385 -14.09 15.61 8.36
C VAL A 385 -14.85 14.33 7.96
N GLY A 386 -16.16 14.29 8.21
CA GLY A 386 -17.06 13.18 7.82
C GLY A 386 -18.21 13.01 8.80
N ASP A 387 -19.36 12.50 8.34
CA ASP A 387 -20.55 12.24 9.19
C ASP A 387 -20.98 13.44 10.08
N GLY A 388 -21.02 14.64 9.49
CA GLY A 388 -21.36 15.88 10.21
C GLY A 388 -20.26 16.41 11.15
N ILE A 389 -19.11 15.75 11.21
CA ILE A 389 -17.92 16.19 11.95
C ILE A 389 -17.05 17.05 11.04
N ASP A 390 -16.60 18.17 11.57
CA ASP A 390 -15.51 18.99 11.02
C ASP A 390 -14.78 19.65 12.20
N ARG A 391 -13.67 19.04 12.63
CA ARG A 391 -12.93 19.47 13.82
C ARG A 391 -11.43 19.47 13.55
N THR A 392 -10.73 20.43 14.14
CA THR A 392 -9.27 20.56 14.06
C THR A 392 -8.66 20.45 15.44
N PHE A 393 -7.59 19.68 15.56
CA PHE A 393 -6.87 19.43 16.81
C PHE A 393 -5.39 19.81 16.64
N PRO A 394 -4.77 20.45 17.66
CA PRO A 394 -3.33 20.63 17.66
C PRO A 394 -2.63 19.28 17.82
N VAL A 395 -1.51 19.09 17.13
CA VAL A 395 -0.66 17.90 17.26
C VAL A 395 0.79 18.31 17.43
N ALA A 396 1.55 17.48 18.14
CA ALA A 396 2.97 17.63 18.33
C ALA A 396 3.64 16.27 18.26
N VAL A 397 4.87 16.23 17.73
CA VAL A 397 5.71 15.05 17.70
C VAL A 397 7.14 15.45 18.05
N GLU A 398 7.68 14.79 19.06
CA GLU A 398 9.04 15.02 19.54
C GLU A 398 10.09 14.70 18.48
N ALA A 399 11.31 15.22 18.66
CA ALA A 399 12.43 14.88 17.80
C ALA A 399 12.80 13.39 17.93
N GLU A 400 13.06 12.73 16.80
CA GLU A 400 13.42 11.31 16.73
C GLU A 400 12.38 10.43 17.43
N SER A 401 11.10 10.65 17.11
CA SER A 401 9.96 10.02 17.77
C SER A 401 8.80 9.79 16.79
N CYS A 402 7.72 9.18 17.29
CA CYS A 402 6.48 8.95 16.56
C CYS A 402 5.26 9.18 17.45
N VAL A 403 4.10 9.28 16.81
CA VAL A 403 2.80 9.47 17.45
C VAL A 403 1.78 8.54 16.79
N ALA A 404 0.94 7.94 17.63
CA ALA A 404 -0.29 7.24 17.23
C ALA A 404 -1.51 8.01 17.74
N LEU A 405 -2.31 8.56 16.82
CA LEU A 405 -3.56 9.25 17.15
C LEU A 405 -4.75 8.30 16.94
N ASN A 406 -5.42 7.92 18.02
CA ASN A 406 -6.68 7.16 17.92
C ASN A 406 -7.84 8.12 17.62
N LEU A 407 -8.53 7.91 16.50
CA LEU A 407 -9.60 8.80 16.02
C LEU A 407 -10.82 8.83 16.94
N ALA A 408 -11.25 7.69 17.46
CA ALA A 408 -12.42 7.61 18.32
C ALA A 408 -12.18 8.37 19.64
N SER A 409 -11.01 8.16 20.24
CA SER A 409 -10.56 8.88 21.45
C SER A 409 -10.42 10.38 21.21
N LEU A 410 -9.88 10.79 20.05
CA LEU A 410 -9.68 12.21 19.73
C LEU A 410 -11.00 12.96 19.54
N LEU A 411 -12.02 12.29 18.99
CA LEU A 411 -13.32 12.89 18.69
C LEU A 411 -14.35 12.73 19.82
N ASP A 412 -14.05 11.92 20.84
CA ASP A 412 -14.98 11.50 21.90
C ASP A 412 -16.26 10.88 21.32
N LEU A 413 -16.07 9.95 20.37
CA LEU A 413 -17.18 9.27 19.69
C LEU A 413 -17.52 7.94 20.40
N PRO A 414 -18.79 7.70 20.74
CA PRO A 414 -19.21 6.36 21.14
C PRO A 414 -19.17 5.40 19.95
N ASP A 415 -19.02 4.11 20.21
CA ASP A 415 -19.24 3.10 19.17
C ASP A 415 -20.70 3.16 18.70
N SER A 416 -20.87 3.45 17.42
CA SER A 416 -22.19 3.60 16.84
C SER A 416 -22.85 2.29 16.40
N GLY A 417 -22.15 1.17 16.54
CA GLY A 417 -22.59 -0.14 16.06
C GLY A 417 -22.46 -0.34 14.54
N GLU A 418 -22.31 0.75 13.78
CA GLU A 418 -22.05 0.73 12.34
C GLU A 418 -20.69 1.39 12.01
N PRO A 419 -19.98 0.91 10.97
CA PRO A 419 -18.77 1.55 10.46
C PRO A 419 -19.04 2.96 9.90
N ARG A 420 -18.18 3.91 10.24
CA ARG A 420 -18.20 5.30 9.75
C ARG A 420 -16.84 5.67 9.20
N PHE A 421 -16.80 6.08 7.94
CA PHE A 421 -15.57 6.55 7.31
C PHE A 421 -15.37 8.04 7.54
N LEU A 422 -14.17 8.41 7.95
CA LEU A 422 -13.76 9.80 8.19
C LEU A 422 -12.52 10.11 7.35
N SER A 423 -12.45 11.32 6.81
CA SER A 423 -11.23 11.85 6.19
C SER A 423 -10.45 12.65 7.22
N TRP A 424 -9.12 12.60 7.13
CA TRP A 424 -8.24 13.40 7.96
C TRP A 424 -7.18 14.12 7.13
N PHE A 425 -6.76 15.29 7.60
CA PHE A 425 -5.76 16.15 6.96
C PHE A 425 -4.76 16.60 8.02
N LEU A 426 -3.53 16.13 7.93
CA LEU A 426 -2.43 16.49 8.80
C LEU A 426 -1.62 17.63 8.15
N SER A 427 -1.35 18.69 8.88
CA SER A 427 -0.50 19.80 8.46
C SER A 427 0.52 20.15 9.53
N MET A 428 1.79 20.01 9.22
CA MET A 428 2.92 20.19 10.13
C MET A 428 3.75 21.42 9.74
N LYS A 429 4.34 22.10 10.73
CA LYS A 429 5.17 23.30 10.48
C LYS A 429 6.42 22.98 9.68
N VAL A 430 7.06 21.85 9.98
CA VAL A 430 8.13 21.29 9.15
C VAL A 430 7.69 19.93 8.58
N PRO A 431 8.30 19.48 7.46
CA PRO A 431 8.02 18.17 6.91
C PRO A 431 8.16 17.06 7.94
N VAL A 432 7.21 16.13 7.96
CA VAL A 432 7.29 14.88 8.72
C VAL A 432 7.59 13.73 7.79
N GLY A 433 7.92 12.58 8.39
CA GLY A 433 8.05 11.33 7.65
C GLY A 433 6.73 10.84 7.06
N GLU A 434 6.70 9.57 6.67
CA GLU A 434 5.48 8.98 6.15
C GLU A 434 4.41 8.87 7.23
N THR A 435 3.16 8.97 6.79
CA THR A 435 2.00 8.71 7.62
C THR A 435 1.39 7.39 7.21
N PHE A 436 0.95 6.60 8.18
CA PHE A 436 0.12 5.41 7.96
C PHE A 436 -1.17 5.57 8.73
N TRP A 437 -2.23 4.93 8.28
CA TRP A 437 -3.45 4.79 9.06
C TRP A 437 -3.89 3.33 9.03
N VAL A 438 -4.37 2.85 10.17
CA VAL A 438 -4.79 1.46 10.34
C VAL A 438 -6.10 1.46 11.11
N SER A 439 -7.13 0.85 10.50
CA SER A 439 -8.43 0.59 11.10
C SER A 439 -8.52 -0.87 11.48
N TYR A 440 -8.88 -1.20 12.72
CA TYR A 440 -8.93 -2.58 13.18
C TYR A 440 -10.01 -2.85 14.23
N ARG A 441 -10.35 -4.12 14.40
CA ARG A 441 -11.23 -4.63 15.46
C ARG A 441 -10.52 -5.68 16.32
N PRO A 442 -10.96 -5.91 17.57
CA PRO A 442 -10.39 -6.94 18.44
C PRO A 442 -10.48 -8.38 17.90
N ASP A 443 -11.38 -8.66 16.95
CA ASP A 443 -11.56 -9.98 16.34
C ASP A 443 -10.55 -10.30 15.22
N GLY A 444 -9.64 -9.36 14.91
CA GLY A 444 -8.60 -9.52 13.90
C GLY A 444 -8.90 -8.85 12.56
N ALA A 445 -10.11 -8.33 12.33
CA ALA A 445 -10.39 -7.56 11.12
C ALA A 445 -9.52 -6.29 11.09
N ILE A 446 -8.81 -6.04 9.98
CA ILE A 446 -7.85 -4.96 9.85
C ILE A 446 -7.69 -4.52 8.41
N PHE A 447 -7.57 -3.21 8.20
CA PHE A 447 -7.21 -2.59 6.93
C PHE A 447 -6.54 -1.25 7.15
N GLY A 448 -5.84 -0.74 6.15
CA GLY A 448 -5.09 0.50 6.28
C GLY A 448 -4.28 0.80 5.03
N GLU A 449 -3.73 2.00 4.99
CA GLU A 449 -2.89 2.47 3.89
C GLU A 449 -1.94 3.56 4.39
N HIS A 450 -0.98 3.95 3.57
CA HIS A 450 -0.25 5.19 3.79
C HIS A 450 -1.10 6.43 3.54
N GLY A 451 -0.73 7.55 4.17
CA GLY A 451 -1.26 8.86 3.85
C GLY A 451 -0.52 9.50 2.67
N PHE A 452 -1.21 10.41 2.00
CA PHE A 452 -0.83 10.94 0.69
C PHE A 452 -0.23 12.34 0.76
#